data_AF-A0A494XJH2-F1
#
_entry.id   AF-A0A494XJH2-F1
#
_cell.length_a   1.000
_cell.length_b   1.000
_cell.length_c   1.000
_cell.angle_alpha   90.00
_cell.angle_beta   90.00
_cell.angle_gamma   90.00
#
_symmetry.space_group_name_H-M   'P 1'
#
loop_
_entity.id
_entity.type
_entity.pdbx_description
1 polymer ?
#
loop_
_entity_poly.entity_id
_entity_poly.type
_entity_poly.pdbx_seq_one_letter_code
_entity_poly.pdbx_strand_id
1 'polypeptide(L)'
;MKLAEFYKQLFQEAIKVYEPVWEEEESAMFGYRWHKNNYPLLEQFQIKDLHPGHPVLMYSLVLPETYLQTTIYEEIRRYRSPFELSIVLLNRKLWLNAALQTDKLQDSVMGYLNHARAELMNILDCVIRIPNEEDVLPLYATKVEI
;
A
#
# COMPACT_ATOMS: atom_id res chain seq x y z
N MET A 1 8.58 9.50 26.93
CA MET A 1 7.82 8.79 25.89
C MET A 1 8.21 9.37 24.55
N LYS A 2 8.71 8.53 23.63
CA LYS A 2 8.97 8.97 22.25
C LYS A 2 7.65 9.15 21.51
N LEU A 3 7.61 10.07 20.54
CA LEU A 3 6.39 10.31 19.76
C LEU A 3 5.93 9.05 18.99
N ALA A 4 6.87 8.22 18.53
CA ALA A 4 6.55 6.93 17.91
C ALA A 4 5.85 5.95 18.86
N GLU A 5 6.23 5.90 20.15
CA GLU A 5 5.60 5.06 21.17
C GLU A 5 4.17 5.51 21.46
N PHE A 6 3.94 6.82 21.49
CA PHE A 6 2.61 7.40 21.64
C PHE A 6 1.67 6.95 20.50
N TYR A 7 2.12 7.11 19.25
CA TYR A 7 1.33 6.67 18.09
C TYR A 7 1.14 5.15 18.04
N LYS A 8 2.12 4.37 18.51
CA LYS A 8 1.96 2.92 18.69
C LYS A 8 0.81 2.61 19.64
N GLN A 9 0.79 3.22 20.83
CA GLN A 9 -0.26 2.98 21.82
C GLN A 9 -1.64 3.35 21.28
N LEU A 10 -1.76 4.52 20.65
CA LEU A 10 -3.00 4.94 20.00
C LEU A 10 -3.49 3.94 18.95
N PHE A 11 -2.56 3.45 18.11
CA PHE A 11 -2.92 2.45 17.10
C PHE A 11 -3.38 1.15 17.76
N GLN A 12 -2.63 0.62 18.72
CA GLN A 12 -2.97 -0.62 19.43
C GLN A 12 -4.31 -0.54 20.17
N GLU A 13 -4.62 0.59 20.79
CA GLU A 13 -5.92 0.81 21.43
C GLU A 13 -7.05 0.83 20.41
N ALA A 14 -6.84 1.52 19.28
CA ALA A 14 -7.85 1.65 18.25
C ALA A 14 -8.14 0.32 17.53
N ILE A 15 -7.12 -0.42 17.12
CA ILE A 15 -7.31 -1.71 16.43
C ILE A 15 -8.01 -2.75 17.31
N LYS A 16 -7.77 -2.73 18.64
CA LYS A 16 -8.49 -3.63 19.56
C LYS A 16 -10.01 -3.44 19.53
N VAL A 17 -10.47 -2.22 19.27
CA VAL A 17 -11.89 -1.88 19.22
C VAL A 17 -12.47 -2.07 17.81
N TYR A 18 -11.76 -1.63 16.78
CA TYR A 18 -12.32 -1.51 15.43
C TYR A 18 -11.84 -2.57 14.44
N GLU A 19 -10.58 -3.03 14.55
CA GLU A 19 -9.97 -3.98 13.60
C GLU A 19 -9.04 -4.97 14.35
N PRO A 20 -9.55 -5.90 15.19
CA PRO A 20 -8.73 -6.71 16.09
C PRO A 20 -7.91 -7.82 15.39
N VAL A 21 -7.80 -7.75 14.07
CA VAL A 21 -7.13 -8.72 13.18
C VAL A 21 -5.74 -8.27 12.75
N TRP A 22 -5.31 -7.07 13.16
CA TRP A 22 -3.95 -6.60 12.95
C TRP A 22 -2.98 -7.33 13.89
N GLU A 23 -1.94 -7.92 13.32
CA GLU A 23 -0.90 -8.66 14.04
C GLU A 23 0.39 -7.83 14.02
N GLU A 24 1.06 -7.69 15.18
CA GLU A 24 2.31 -6.93 15.30
C GLU A 24 3.51 -7.77 14.84
N GLU A 25 4.40 -7.18 14.05
CA GLU A 25 5.68 -7.80 13.68
C GLU A 25 6.74 -7.44 14.74
N GLU A 26 7.15 -8.42 15.55
CA GLU A 26 8.09 -8.21 16.67
C GLU A 26 9.49 -7.77 16.22
N SER A 27 9.89 -8.08 14.98
CA SER A 27 11.24 -7.87 14.45
C SER A 27 11.37 -6.64 13.52
N ALA A 28 10.41 -5.71 13.59
CA ALA A 28 10.44 -4.52 12.74
C ALA A 28 11.67 -3.63 13.02
N MET A 29 12.59 -3.55 12.05
CA MET A 29 13.72 -2.63 12.14
C MET A 29 13.24 -1.18 11.98
N PHE A 30 13.66 -0.32 12.91
CA PHE A 30 13.42 1.14 12.91
C PHE A 30 11.97 1.59 13.11
N GLY A 31 11.26 0.97 14.05
CA GLY A 31 9.96 1.45 14.50
C GLY A 31 9.01 0.32 14.87
N TYR A 32 7.77 0.44 14.41
CA TYR A 32 6.72 -0.55 14.66
C TYR A 32 5.99 -0.90 13.36
N ARG A 33 5.49 -2.12 13.28
CA ARG A 33 4.80 -2.62 12.11
C ARG A 33 3.74 -3.61 12.48
N TRP A 34 2.64 -3.56 11.74
CA TRP A 34 1.55 -4.51 11.81
C TRP A 34 1.17 -4.98 10.42
N HIS A 35 0.72 -6.21 10.33
CA HIS A 35 0.17 -6.79 9.12
C HIS A 35 -1.26 -7.26 9.34
N LYS A 36 -2.05 -7.21 8.27
CA LYS A 36 -3.41 -7.72 8.23
C LYS A 36 -3.63 -8.46 6.92
N ASN A 37 -3.92 -9.74 7.02
CA ASN A 37 -4.24 -10.59 5.87
C ASN A 37 -5.66 -10.26 5.41
N ASN A 38 -5.80 -9.68 4.21
CA ASN A 38 -7.08 -9.33 3.62
C ASN A 38 -7.14 -9.83 2.17
N TYR A 39 -7.28 -11.16 2.01
CA TYR A 39 -7.15 -11.86 0.73
C TYR A 39 -7.96 -11.17 -0.40
N PRO A 40 -7.36 -10.90 -1.57
CA PRO A 40 -6.04 -11.36 -2.03
C PRO A 40 -4.86 -10.47 -1.63
N LEU A 41 -5.09 -9.38 -0.88
CA LEU A 41 -4.08 -8.38 -0.55
C LEU A 41 -3.54 -8.58 0.87
N LEU A 42 -2.27 -8.25 1.06
CA LEU A 42 -1.70 -8.10 2.40
C LEU A 42 -1.62 -6.61 2.71
N GLU A 43 -2.31 -6.19 3.76
CA GLU A 43 -2.22 -4.83 4.28
C GLU A 43 -1.08 -4.77 5.31
N GLN A 44 -0.35 -3.66 5.31
CA GLN A 44 0.68 -3.39 6.31
C GLN A 44 0.57 -1.94 6.78
N PHE A 45 0.72 -1.74 8.08
CA PHE A 45 0.82 -0.43 8.69
C PHE A 45 2.14 -0.31 9.44
N GLN A 46 2.84 0.80 9.29
CA GLN A 46 4.15 1.06 9.87
C GLN A 46 4.20 2.44 10.51
N ILE A 47 4.91 2.50 11.62
CA ILE A 47 5.35 3.75 12.25
C ILE A 47 6.87 3.72 12.24
N LYS A 48 7.50 4.52 11.35
CA LYS A 48 8.96 4.56 11.20
C LYS A 48 9.55 5.66 12.09
N ASP A 49 10.53 5.29 12.92
CA ASP A 49 11.29 6.20 13.80
C ASP A 49 12.68 6.47 13.20
N LEU A 50 12.72 7.01 11.98
CA LEU A 50 13.95 7.22 11.21
C LEU A 50 14.38 8.69 11.11
N HIS A 51 13.51 9.64 11.46
CA HIS A 51 13.76 11.07 11.29
C HIS A 51 13.75 11.77 12.65
N PRO A 52 14.72 12.65 12.94
CA PRO A 52 14.70 13.42 14.18
C PRO A 52 13.48 14.35 14.17
N GLY A 53 12.58 14.17 15.13
CA GLY A 53 11.45 15.06 15.41
C GLY A 53 10.08 14.39 15.25
N HIS A 54 9.79 13.80 14.09
CA HIS A 54 8.45 13.29 13.76
C HIS A 54 8.50 11.92 13.09
N PRO A 55 7.88 10.88 13.68
CA PRO A 55 7.75 9.59 13.01
C PRO A 55 6.90 9.70 11.74
N VAL A 56 7.08 8.73 10.85
CA VAL A 56 6.33 8.59 9.60
C VAL A 56 5.34 7.45 9.75
N LEU A 57 4.07 7.74 9.52
CA LEU A 57 3.03 6.73 9.34
C LEU A 57 3.07 6.26 7.89
N MET A 58 3.00 4.95 7.67
CA MET A 58 3.03 4.37 6.33
C MET A 58 2.06 3.20 6.27
N TYR A 59 1.06 3.34 5.41
CA TYR A 59 0.17 2.25 5.01
C TYR A 59 0.65 1.67 3.69
N SER A 60 0.65 0.35 3.57
CA SER A 60 1.11 -0.37 2.39
C SER A 60 0.14 -1.48 1.99
N LEU A 61 -0.06 -1.63 0.68
CA LEU A 61 -0.65 -2.81 0.07
C LEU A 61 0.46 -3.61 -0.62
N VAL A 62 0.54 -4.90 -0.29
CA VAL A 62 1.40 -5.84 -1.02
C VAL A 62 0.56 -6.50 -2.11
N LEU A 63 0.92 -6.19 -3.35
CA LEU A 63 0.20 -6.62 -4.54
C LEU A 63 0.84 -7.87 -5.14
N PRO A 64 0.04 -8.75 -5.77
CA PRO A 64 0.56 -9.89 -6.49
C PRO A 64 1.39 -9.47 -7.71
N GLU A 65 2.27 -10.38 -8.15
CA GLU A 65 3.20 -10.18 -9.28
C GLU A 65 2.47 -9.79 -10.58
N THR A 66 1.19 -10.15 -10.73
CA THR A 66 0.35 -9.77 -11.87
C THR A 66 0.26 -8.27 -12.10
N TYR A 67 0.42 -7.45 -11.05
CA TYR A 67 0.42 -5.98 -11.17
C TYR A 67 1.67 -5.43 -11.88
N LEU A 68 2.73 -6.23 -12.08
CA LEU A 68 3.88 -5.83 -12.89
C LEU A 68 3.51 -5.61 -14.37
N GLN A 69 2.43 -6.25 -14.84
CA GLN A 69 1.95 -6.15 -16.21
C GLN A 69 0.80 -5.14 -16.34
N THR A 70 0.87 -4.05 -15.57
CA THR A 70 -0.21 -3.06 -15.50
C THR A 70 0.31 -1.63 -15.50
N THR A 71 -0.59 -0.66 -15.69
CA THR A 71 -0.28 0.78 -15.68
C THR A 71 -0.06 1.38 -14.29
N ILE A 72 0.16 0.54 -13.26
CA ILE A 72 0.19 0.98 -11.86
C ILE A 72 1.28 2.03 -11.58
N TYR A 73 2.42 1.95 -12.27
CA TYR A 73 3.49 2.93 -12.13
C TYR A 73 3.08 4.31 -12.66
N GLU A 74 2.37 4.36 -13.78
CA GLU A 74 1.81 5.59 -14.34
C GLU A 74 0.71 6.15 -13.44
N GLU A 75 -0.18 5.29 -12.94
CA GLU A 75 -1.27 5.70 -12.04
C GLU A 75 -0.72 6.40 -10.80
N ILE A 76 0.25 5.81 -10.12
CA ILE A 76 0.84 6.38 -8.91
C ILE A 76 1.51 7.73 -9.20
N ARG A 77 2.24 7.83 -10.31
CA ARG A 77 2.98 9.05 -10.66
C ARG A 77 2.04 10.24 -10.94
N ARG A 78 0.85 9.98 -11.48
CA ARG A 78 -0.13 11.04 -11.81
C ARG A 78 -1.15 11.30 -10.72
N TYR A 79 -1.33 10.36 -9.78
CA TYR A 79 -2.32 10.46 -8.73
C TYR A 79 -1.98 11.59 -7.76
N ARG A 80 -2.94 12.50 -7.56
CA ARG A 80 -2.77 13.62 -6.62
C ARG A 80 -3.28 13.18 -5.25
N SER A 81 -2.36 12.87 -4.35
CA SER A 81 -2.68 12.52 -2.98
C SER A 81 -2.05 13.52 -2.00
N PRO A 82 -2.68 13.78 -0.83
CA PRO A 82 -2.02 14.46 0.29
C PRO A 82 -0.91 13.60 0.92
N PHE A 83 -0.83 12.32 0.59
CA PHE A 83 0.20 11.40 1.06
C PHE A 83 1.37 11.33 0.08
N GLU A 84 2.55 11.00 0.62
CA GLU A 84 3.69 10.62 -0.19
C GLU A 84 3.48 9.19 -0.70
N LEU A 85 3.03 9.08 -1.97
CA LEU A 85 2.82 7.80 -2.63
C LEU A 85 4.14 7.25 -3.19
N SER A 86 4.36 5.95 -3.02
CA SER A 86 5.52 5.28 -3.61
C SER A 86 5.23 3.82 -3.94
N ILE A 87 5.99 3.29 -4.89
CA ILE A 87 5.96 1.87 -5.24
C ILE A 87 7.36 1.27 -5.12
N VAL A 88 7.46 0.11 -4.49
CA VAL A 88 8.73 -0.61 -4.32
C VAL A 88 8.54 -2.05 -4.78
N LEU A 89 9.48 -2.55 -5.59
CA LEU A 89 9.54 -3.96 -5.96
C LEU A 89 10.48 -4.69 -4.99
N LEU A 90 9.94 -5.62 -4.22
CA LEU A 90 10.71 -6.44 -3.28
C LEU A 90 10.24 -7.88 -3.33
N ASN A 91 11.16 -8.83 -3.51
CA ASN A 91 10.85 -10.27 -3.58
C ASN A 91 9.73 -10.60 -4.60
N ARG A 92 9.76 -9.99 -5.78
CA ARG A 92 8.74 -10.10 -6.86
C ARG A 92 7.32 -9.64 -6.48
N LYS A 93 7.16 -8.98 -5.33
CA LYS A 93 5.90 -8.35 -4.93
C LYS A 93 6.02 -6.85 -5.05
N LEU A 94 4.93 -6.21 -5.48
CA LEU A 94 4.84 -4.76 -5.51
C LEU A 94 4.28 -4.27 -4.19
N TRP A 95 4.96 -3.29 -3.61
CA TRP A 95 4.58 -2.62 -2.39
C TRP A 95 4.11 -1.23 -2.75
N LEU A 96 2.81 -1.03 -2.71
CA LEU A 96 2.19 0.27 -2.91
C LEU A 96 2.06 0.94 -1.54
N ASN A 97 2.73 2.06 -1.33
CA ASN A 97 2.78 2.75 -0.04
C ASN A 97 2.17 4.15 -0.13
N ALA A 98 1.45 4.54 0.91
CA ALA A 98 1.09 5.92 1.19
C ALA A 98 1.73 6.30 2.53
N ALA A 99 2.51 7.37 2.57
CA ALA A 99 3.21 7.82 3.78
C ALA A 99 2.81 9.24 4.19
N LEU A 100 2.82 9.50 5.50
CA LEU A 100 2.57 10.81 6.08
C LEU A 100 3.44 11.03 7.33
N GLN A 101 4.13 12.16 7.38
CA GLN A 101 4.82 12.59 8.60
C GLN A 101 3.78 13.06 9.63
N THR A 102 3.99 12.69 10.89
CA THR A 102 3.01 12.96 11.96
C THR A 102 2.82 14.43 12.33
N ASP A 103 3.70 15.33 11.90
CA ASP A 103 3.51 16.79 11.99
C ASP A 103 2.44 17.33 11.02
N LYS A 104 2.21 16.60 9.92
CA LYS A 104 1.18 16.89 8.91
C LYS A 104 -0.12 16.11 9.16
N LEU A 105 -0.18 15.32 10.22
CA LEU A 105 -1.35 14.53 10.56
C LEU A 105 -2.46 15.46 11.07
N GLN A 106 -3.55 15.55 10.30
CA GLN A 106 -4.74 16.33 10.66
C GLN A 106 -5.82 15.48 11.33
N ASP A 107 -5.81 14.17 11.08
CA ASP A 107 -6.79 13.20 11.57
C ASP A 107 -6.23 12.32 12.70
N SER A 108 -7.07 11.45 13.26
CA SER A 108 -6.57 10.36 14.11
C SER A 108 -5.71 9.36 13.30
N VAL A 109 -4.92 8.52 13.99
CA VAL A 109 -4.15 7.43 13.32
C VAL A 109 -5.06 6.53 12.48
N MET A 110 -6.26 6.22 12.99
CA MET A 110 -7.24 5.44 12.24
C MET A 110 -7.85 6.23 11.07
N GLY A 111 -8.04 7.54 11.23
CA GLY A 111 -8.44 8.42 10.13
C GLY A 111 -7.43 8.38 8.99
N TYR A 112 -6.15 8.54 9.32
CA TYR A 112 -5.05 8.36 8.36
C TYR A 112 -5.09 6.97 7.71
N LEU A 113 -5.19 5.89 8.50
CA LEU A 113 -5.22 4.52 7.97
C LEU A 113 -6.33 4.33 6.94
N ASN A 114 -7.54 4.79 7.27
CA ASN A 114 -8.71 4.66 6.41
C ASN A 114 -8.60 5.50 5.14
N HIS A 115 -8.12 6.74 5.26
CA HIS A 115 -7.89 7.61 4.10
C HIS A 115 -6.80 7.06 3.18
N ALA A 116 -5.67 6.65 3.74
CA ALA A 116 -4.58 6.03 2.97
C ALA A 116 -5.03 4.74 2.27
N ARG A 117 -5.80 3.89 2.97
CA ARG A 117 -6.40 2.69 2.40
C ARG A 117 -7.32 3.01 1.22
N ALA A 118 -8.25 3.96 1.40
CA ALA A 118 -9.17 4.36 0.34
C ALA A 118 -8.44 4.90 -0.89
N GLU A 119 -7.41 5.73 -0.69
CA GLU A 119 -6.58 6.28 -1.78
C GLU A 119 -5.86 5.17 -2.56
N LEU A 120 -5.22 4.22 -1.85
CA LEU A 120 -4.54 3.13 -2.53
C LEU A 120 -5.52 2.23 -3.29
N MET A 121 -6.71 1.95 -2.74
CA MET A 121 -7.73 1.18 -3.45
C MET A 121 -8.23 1.93 -4.70
N ASN A 122 -8.47 3.25 -4.62
CA ASN A 122 -8.86 4.06 -5.78
C ASN A 122 -7.81 4.01 -6.90
N ILE A 123 -6.52 4.03 -6.55
CA ILE A 123 -5.45 3.84 -7.51
C ILE A 123 -5.60 2.47 -8.20
N LEU A 124 -5.76 1.39 -7.42
CA LEU A 124 -5.90 0.03 -7.97
C LEU A 124 -7.11 -0.10 -8.90
N ASP A 125 -8.22 0.57 -8.61
CA ASP A 125 -9.41 0.59 -9.47
C ASP A 125 -9.16 1.28 -10.82
N CYS A 126 -8.15 2.15 -10.91
CA CYS A 126 -7.75 2.84 -12.13
C CYS A 126 -6.68 2.08 -12.94
N VAL A 127 -6.12 1.00 -12.40
CA VAL A 127 -5.04 0.24 -13.03
C VAL A 127 -5.57 -0.62 -14.17
N ILE A 128 -4.91 -0.55 -15.33
CA ILE A 128 -5.28 -1.33 -16.52
C ILE A 128 -4.17 -2.33 -16.82
N ARG A 129 -4.55 -3.55 -17.22
CA ARG A 129 -3.61 -4.58 -17.69
C ARG A 129 -3.03 -4.16 -19.05
N ILE A 130 -1.70 -4.24 -19.17
CA ILE A 130 -1.00 -4.03 -20.43
C ILE A 130 -1.12 -5.32 -21.27
N PRO A 131 -1.60 -5.25 -22.52
CA PRO A 131 -1.66 -6.42 -23.40
C PRO A 131 -0.25 -6.96 -23.68
N ASN A 132 -0.06 -8.28 -23.64
CA ASN A 132 1.20 -8.91 -24.04
C ASN A 132 1.19 -9.15 -25.57
N GLU A 133 2.36 -9.26 -26.21
CA GLU A 133 2.46 -9.54 -27.66
C GLU A 133 1.74 -10.83 -28.08
N GLU A 134 1.64 -11.81 -27.18
CA GLU A 134 0.88 -13.06 -27.37
C GLU A 134 -0.65 -12.84 -27.44
N ASP A 135 -1.17 -11.75 -26.89
CA ASP A 135 -2.58 -11.38 -26.97
C ASP A 135 -2.94 -10.76 -28.34
N VAL A 136 -1.93 -10.49 -29.21
CA VAL A 136 -2.07 -9.61 -30.38
C VAL A 136 -1.98 -10.33 -31.75
N LEU A 137 -1.72 -11.64 -31.85
CA LEU A 137 -1.66 -12.32 -33.17
C LEU A 137 -2.30 -13.74 -33.23
N PRO A 138 -3.11 -14.05 -34.28
CA PRO A 138 -4.03 -13.16 -34.97
C PRO A 138 -5.43 -13.78 -35.23
N LEU A 139 -6.46 -12.93 -35.19
CA LEU A 139 -7.78 -13.11 -35.81
C LEU A 139 -7.76 -13.31 -37.35
N TYR A 140 -6.57 -13.53 -37.95
CA TYR A 140 -6.37 -13.70 -39.40
C TYR A 140 -6.00 -15.13 -39.82
N ALA A 141 -6.14 -16.13 -38.94
CA ALA A 141 -6.02 -17.54 -39.35
C ALA A 141 -7.36 -18.09 -39.88
N THR A 142 -8.00 -17.41 -40.83
CA THR A 142 -9.02 -18.07 -41.66
C THR A 142 -8.28 -18.77 -42.79
N LYS A 143 -7.99 -20.06 -42.60
CA LYS A 143 -7.59 -20.92 -43.72
C LYS A 143 -8.75 -20.98 -44.70
N VAL A 144 -8.59 -20.32 -45.84
CA VAL A 144 -9.40 -20.62 -47.03
C VAL A 144 -8.86 -21.95 -47.56
N GLU A 145 -9.60 -23.02 -47.31
CA GLU A 145 -9.42 -24.28 -48.03
C GLU A 145 -10.04 -24.11 -49.43
N ILE A 146 -9.22 -24.29 -50.47
CA ILE A 146 -9.63 -24.41 -51.88
C ILE A 146 -9.69 -25.90 -52.20
#